data_AF-A0AA39FEG3-F1
#
_entry.id   AF-A0AA39FEG3-F1
#
_cell.length_a   1.000
_cell.length_b   1.000
_cell.length_c   1.000
_cell.angle_alpha   90.00
_cell.angle_beta   90.00
_cell.angle_gamma   90.00
#
_symmetry.space_group_name_H-M   'P 1'
#
loop_
_entity.id
_entity.type
_entity.pdbx_description
1 polymer ?
#
loop_
_entity_poly.entity_id
_entity_poly.type
_entity_poly.pdbx_seq_one_letter_code
_entity_poly.pdbx_strand_id
1 'polypeptide(L)'
;MTQSREVLAMMDAHTTTFGRKRGCTISRCGAFLIATLFIIGLVATGLLVYHFAPCLDRKLIIGEQDNLEDTARSFAASDPHKKRIDVRLPRSVLPDLYEIKLMPFIWPGNFTFNGEVNIYVNVTKDTKNITLHATDMKINYQATTLKEHHSNSNTAKWYKIIDQTNDTARQFHIIRTAETLEAGKQYVIYLKYVGYLNDYLQGFYRSSYTVGNQTR
;
A
#
# COMPACT_ATOMS: atom_id res chain seq x y z
N MET A 1 44.52 -9.89 46.63
CA MET A 1 45.37 -10.02 45.43
C MET A 1 44.47 -10.01 44.21
N THR A 2 44.55 -8.96 43.40
CA THR A 2 43.83 -8.83 42.13
C THR A 2 44.74 -9.32 41.00
N GLN A 3 44.33 -10.36 40.28
CA GLN A 3 45.03 -10.81 39.08
C GLN A 3 44.42 -10.17 37.83
N SER A 4 45.28 -9.78 36.89
CA SER A 4 45.01 -8.79 35.85
C SER A 4 44.15 -9.31 34.70
N ARG A 5 43.43 -8.39 34.04
CA ARG A 5 42.74 -8.64 32.77
C ARG A 5 43.76 -8.89 31.66
N GLU A 6 43.73 -10.06 31.03
CA GLU A 6 44.42 -10.23 29.75
C GLU A 6 43.64 -9.56 28.62
N VAL A 7 44.37 -8.84 27.78
CA VAL A 7 43.85 -8.11 26.64
C VAL A 7 43.83 -9.04 25.44
N LEU A 8 42.68 -9.68 25.17
CA LEU A 8 42.48 -10.45 23.96
C LEU A 8 41.97 -9.55 22.83
N ALA A 9 42.83 -8.59 22.45
CA ALA A 9 42.70 -7.81 21.23
C ALA A 9 43.21 -8.65 20.05
N MET A 10 42.35 -9.52 19.52
CA MET A 10 42.58 -10.18 18.24
C MET A 10 41.42 -9.85 17.31
N MET A 11 41.65 -8.81 16.53
CA MET A 11 40.73 -8.29 15.53
C MET A 11 40.85 -9.16 14.28
N ASP A 12 39.88 -10.06 14.06
CA ASP A 12 39.79 -10.83 12.82
C ASP A 12 39.47 -9.90 11.64
N ALA A 13 40.54 -9.35 11.07
CA ALA A 13 40.49 -8.60 9.83
C ALA A 13 40.20 -9.57 8.68
N HIS A 14 38.91 -9.83 8.44
CA HIS A 14 38.45 -10.42 7.18
C HIS A 14 38.90 -9.52 6.02
N THR A 15 40.05 -9.87 5.47
CA THR A 15 40.64 -9.23 4.31
C THR A 15 39.68 -9.44 3.15
N THR A 16 38.91 -8.40 2.83
CA THR A 16 38.08 -8.36 1.64
C THR A 16 39.01 -8.35 0.44
N THR A 17 39.32 -9.55 -0.05
CA THR A 17 40.08 -9.73 -1.28
C THR A 17 39.22 -9.21 -2.43
N PHE A 18 39.42 -7.92 -2.77
CA PHE A 18 38.92 -7.34 -4.00
C PHE A 18 39.59 -8.06 -5.16
N GLY A 19 38.97 -9.17 -5.58
CA GLY A 19 39.36 -9.92 -6.76
C GLY A 19 39.41 -8.98 -7.94
N ARG A 20 40.63 -8.67 -8.40
CA ARG A 20 40.91 -7.78 -9.52
C ARG A 20 40.10 -8.26 -10.72
N LYS A 21 38.96 -7.59 -11.00
CA LYS A 21 38.07 -7.98 -12.09
C LYS A 21 38.89 -8.07 -13.38
N ARG A 22 38.84 -9.23 -14.04
CA ARG A 22 39.51 -9.45 -15.32
C ARG A 22 39.00 -8.39 -16.28
N GLY A 23 39.88 -7.49 -16.71
CA GLY A 23 39.54 -6.46 -17.68
C GLY A 23 39.11 -7.14 -18.99
N CYS A 24 37.92 -6.80 -19.48
CA CYS A 24 37.45 -7.34 -20.75
C CYS A 24 38.16 -6.63 -21.90
N THR A 25 39.21 -7.25 -22.46
CA THR A 25 39.92 -6.71 -23.63
C THR A 25 39.10 -7.01 -24.88
N ILE A 26 38.24 -6.07 -25.25
CA ILE A 26 37.46 -6.14 -26.48
C ILE A 26 38.41 -5.96 -27.68
N SER A 27 38.53 -6.99 -28.51
CA SER A 27 39.22 -6.89 -29.81
C SER A 27 38.60 -5.78 -30.66
N ARG A 28 39.40 -5.09 -31.48
CA ARG A 28 38.90 -4.01 -32.37
C ARG A 28 37.66 -4.44 -33.17
N CYS A 29 37.64 -5.67 -33.67
CA CYS A 29 36.48 -6.26 -34.36
C CYS A 29 35.25 -6.37 -33.45
N GLY A 30 35.42 -6.84 -32.21
CA GLY A 30 34.34 -6.90 -31.21
C GLY A 30 33.79 -5.53 -30.82
N ALA A 31 34.65 -4.49 -30.79
CA ALA A 31 34.21 -3.12 -30.53
C ALA A 31 33.32 -2.60 -31.68
N PHE A 32 33.68 -2.88 -32.94
CA PHE A 32 32.84 -2.56 -34.09
C PHE A 32 31.51 -3.35 -34.09
N LEU A 33 31.50 -4.61 -33.68
CA LEU A 33 30.26 -5.40 -33.53
C LEU A 33 29.33 -4.84 -32.44
N ILE A 34 29.88 -4.44 -31.28
CA ILE A 34 29.08 -3.82 -30.21
C ILE A 34 28.56 -2.44 -30.64
N ALA A 35 29.38 -1.63 -31.31
CA ALA A 35 28.97 -0.33 -31.82
C ALA A 35 27.87 -0.45 -32.89
N THR A 36 28.01 -1.38 -33.84
CA THR A 36 26.98 -1.62 -34.87
C THR A 36 25.67 -2.12 -34.28
N LEU A 37 25.70 -3.06 -33.32
CA LEU A 37 24.50 -3.49 -32.59
C LEU A 37 23.83 -2.34 -31.82
N PHE A 38 24.60 -1.44 -31.19
CA PHE A 38 24.07 -0.26 -30.52
C PHE A 38 23.40 0.72 -31.49
N ILE A 39 24.02 1.01 -32.63
CA ILE A 39 23.43 1.85 -33.68
C ILE A 39 22.17 1.19 -34.27
N ILE A 40 22.17 -0.12 -34.52
CA ILE A 40 20.97 -0.86 -34.94
C ILE A 40 19.88 -0.76 -33.88
N GLY A 41 20.21 -0.84 -32.59
CA GLY A 41 19.27 -0.62 -31.49
C GLY A 41 18.67 0.79 -31.47
N LEU A 42 19.48 1.83 -31.70
CA LEU A 42 18.99 3.22 -31.83
C LEU A 42 18.10 3.41 -33.06
N VAL A 43 18.44 2.81 -34.21
CA VAL A 43 17.62 2.88 -35.42
C VAL A 43 16.32 2.08 -35.24
N ALA A 44 16.37 0.89 -34.66
CA ALA A 44 15.19 0.06 -34.41
C ALA A 44 14.24 0.70 -33.39
N THR A 45 14.76 1.29 -32.30
CA THR A 45 13.94 2.06 -31.36
C THR A 45 13.43 3.35 -31.97
N GLY A 46 14.21 4.04 -32.80
CA GLY A 46 13.75 5.20 -33.59
C GLY A 46 12.64 4.84 -34.58
N LEU A 47 12.72 3.70 -35.26
CA LEU A 47 11.67 3.18 -36.14
C LEU A 47 10.45 2.70 -35.36
N LEU A 48 10.63 2.09 -34.18
CA LEU A 48 9.52 1.72 -33.30
C LEU A 48 8.79 2.97 -32.81
N VAL A 49 9.52 4.00 -32.38
CA VAL A 49 8.93 5.30 -32.04
C VAL A 49 8.29 5.96 -33.26
N TYR A 50 8.88 5.88 -34.45
CA TYR A 50 8.29 6.43 -35.68
C TYR A 50 6.97 5.73 -36.08
N HIS A 51 6.89 4.40 -35.96
CA HIS A 51 5.70 3.63 -36.32
C HIS A 51 4.62 3.59 -35.22
N PHE A 52 5.00 3.72 -33.94
CA PHE A 52 4.08 3.58 -32.81
C PHE A 52 3.88 4.86 -31.98
N ALA A 53 4.64 5.92 -32.21
CA ALA A 53 4.26 7.23 -31.68
C ALA A 53 3.18 7.85 -32.58
N PRO A 54 2.10 8.39 -32.00
CA PRO A 54 1.22 9.27 -32.73
C PRO A 54 1.99 10.56 -33.04
N CYS A 55 2.48 10.69 -34.27
CA CYS A 55 3.01 11.95 -34.78
C CYS A 55 1.87 12.98 -34.79
N LEU A 56 1.86 13.83 -33.77
CA LEU A 56 0.93 14.95 -33.66
C LEU A 56 1.39 16.02 -34.65
N ASP A 57 0.88 15.91 -35.89
CA ASP A 57 1.39 16.70 -37.00
C ASP A 57 1.04 18.19 -36.80
N ARG A 58 2.07 19.03 -36.97
CA ARG A 58 2.02 20.45 -36.71
C ARG A 58 2.02 21.18 -38.05
N LYS A 59 0.84 21.64 -38.46
CA LYS A 59 0.49 22.81 -39.33
C LYS A 59 -0.85 22.51 -40.06
N LEU A 60 -1.77 23.45 -40.32
CA LEU A 60 -1.76 24.93 -40.29
C LEU A 60 -3.20 25.52 -40.36
N ILE A 61 -3.47 26.65 -39.65
CA ILE A 61 -4.52 27.71 -39.85
C ILE A 61 -6.02 27.29 -39.89
N ILE A 62 -7.01 28.00 -39.32
CA ILE A 62 -7.18 29.37 -38.73
C ILE A 62 -7.98 29.21 -37.39
N GLY A 63 -7.92 30.05 -36.35
CA GLY A 63 -7.24 31.34 -36.09
C GLY A 63 -7.37 31.83 -34.63
N GLU A 64 -7.89 33.06 -34.44
CA GLU A 64 -8.16 33.85 -33.20
C GLU A 64 -7.95 33.14 -31.82
N GLN A 65 -6.93 33.48 -31.01
CA GLN A 65 -6.63 34.75 -30.30
C GLN A 65 -7.52 34.95 -29.04
N ASP A 66 -7.03 35.24 -27.82
CA ASP A 66 -5.68 35.57 -27.31
C ASP A 66 -5.46 35.06 -25.87
N ASN A 67 -4.24 35.29 -25.35
CA ASN A 67 -3.78 35.27 -23.95
C ASN A 67 -2.87 34.12 -23.50
N LEU A 68 -1.91 34.53 -22.65
CA LEU A 68 -0.58 33.97 -22.48
C LEU A 68 -0.39 33.37 -21.07
N GLU A 69 0.31 32.23 -21.03
CA GLU A 69 0.97 31.64 -19.85
C GLU A 69 0.24 31.64 -18.50
N ASP A 70 -0.31 30.48 -18.14
CA ASP A 70 0.34 29.71 -17.07
C ASP A 70 0.23 28.19 -17.32
N THR A 71 1.15 27.67 -18.15
CA THR A 71 1.08 26.29 -18.67
C THR A 71 1.69 25.30 -17.67
N ALA A 72 0.93 24.94 -16.64
CA ALA A 72 1.32 23.91 -15.69
C ALA A 72 0.13 23.12 -15.12
N ARG A 73 -0.57 22.33 -15.96
CA ARG A 73 -1.26 21.04 -15.65
C ARG A 73 -2.24 20.60 -16.76
N SER A 74 -1.88 19.57 -17.51
CA SER A 74 -2.87 18.68 -18.14
C SER A 74 -2.31 17.25 -18.32
N PHE A 75 -1.81 16.68 -17.22
CA PHE A 75 -1.58 15.24 -17.15
C PHE A 75 -2.91 14.49 -17.34
N ALA A 76 -2.88 13.43 -18.15
CA ALA A 76 -3.97 12.48 -18.41
C ALA A 76 -5.24 13.04 -19.06
N ALA A 77 -5.23 13.06 -20.41
CA ALA A 77 -6.43 12.80 -21.19
C ALA A 77 -6.90 11.35 -20.92
N SER A 78 -7.70 11.17 -19.87
CA SER A 78 -8.37 9.90 -19.58
C SER A 78 -9.48 9.66 -20.59
N ASP A 79 -9.57 8.44 -21.10
CA ASP A 79 -10.71 7.92 -21.88
C ASP A 79 -12.05 8.53 -21.44
N PRO A 80 -12.81 9.21 -22.33
CA PRO A 80 -14.05 9.90 -21.99
C PRO A 80 -15.16 8.96 -21.49
N HIS A 81 -15.04 7.64 -21.69
CA HIS A 81 -15.98 6.65 -21.16
C HIS A 81 -15.51 5.98 -19.85
N LYS A 82 -14.26 6.20 -19.40
CA LYS A 82 -13.78 5.66 -18.13
C LYS A 82 -14.34 6.47 -16.95
N LYS A 83 -15.54 6.10 -16.49
CA LYS A 83 -16.17 6.63 -15.27
C LYS A 83 -15.18 6.57 -14.10
N ARG A 84 -14.69 7.74 -13.66
CA ARG A 84 -13.76 7.85 -12.54
C ARG A 84 -14.47 7.36 -11.26
N ILE A 85 -13.90 6.34 -10.63
CA ILE A 85 -14.38 5.78 -9.37
C ILE A 85 -13.91 6.72 -8.25
N ASP A 86 -14.83 7.33 -7.49
CA ASP A 86 -14.43 8.01 -6.25
C ASP A 86 -14.05 6.94 -5.22
N VAL A 87 -12.82 7.06 -4.70
CA VAL A 87 -12.18 6.14 -3.75
C VAL A 87 -12.07 6.75 -2.35
N ARG A 88 -12.61 7.96 -2.13
CA ARG A 88 -12.57 8.63 -0.83
C ARG A 88 -13.70 8.14 0.07
N LEU A 89 -13.39 7.95 1.35
CA LEU A 89 -14.38 7.61 2.37
C LEU A 89 -15.42 8.74 2.58
N PRO A 90 -16.68 8.39 2.91
CA PRO A 90 -17.68 9.35 3.38
C PRO A 90 -17.21 10.11 4.62
N ARG A 91 -17.55 11.40 4.73
CA ARG A 91 -17.17 12.27 5.86
C ARG A 91 -18.14 12.24 7.05
N SER A 92 -19.18 11.40 7.00
CA SER A 92 -20.21 11.29 8.05
C SER A 92 -19.73 10.61 9.32
N VAL A 93 -18.66 9.81 9.24
CA VAL A 93 -18.08 9.06 10.36
C VAL A 93 -16.58 9.35 10.36
N LEU A 94 -16.05 9.91 11.45
CA LEU A 94 -14.64 10.22 11.61
C LEU A 94 -14.05 9.39 12.76
N PRO A 95 -12.89 8.73 12.59
CA PRO A 95 -12.26 8.01 13.68
C PRO A 95 -11.64 8.98 14.70
N ASP A 96 -11.62 8.53 15.95
CA ASP A 96 -11.12 9.26 17.13
C ASP A 96 -9.97 8.48 17.80
N LEU A 97 -10.20 7.20 18.09
CA LEU A 97 -9.24 6.29 18.72
C LEU A 97 -9.34 4.87 18.14
N TYR A 98 -8.20 4.18 18.08
CA TYR A 98 -8.12 2.75 17.74
C TYR A 98 -7.44 1.97 18.86
N GLU A 99 -8.10 0.95 19.40
CA GLU A 99 -7.46 -0.05 20.25
C GLU A 99 -7.18 -1.30 19.40
N ILE A 100 -5.92 -1.53 19.03
CA ILE A 100 -5.53 -2.60 18.11
C ILE A 100 -4.85 -3.73 18.89
N LYS A 101 -5.27 -4.96 18.64
CA LYS A 101 -4.60 -6.19 19.11
C LYS A 101 -4.23 -7.03 17.89
N LEU A 102 -2.96 -7.41 17.79
CA LEU A 102 -2.43 -8.29 16.75
C LEU A 102 -1.74 -9.48 17.41
N MET A 103 -2.11 -10.69 17.01
CA MET A 103 -1.46 -11.94 17.40
C MET A 103 -0.92 -12.62 16.13
N PRO A 104 0.35 -12.36 15.76
CA PRO A 104 0.97 -12.98 14.62
C PRO A 104 1.39 -14.42 14.91
N PHE A 105 1.29 -15.26 13.89
CA PHE A 105 1.78 -16.61 13.85
C PHE A 105 2.93 -16.66 12.84
N ILE A 106 4.14 -16.98 13.32
CA ILE A 106 5.37 -16.91 12.53
C ILE A 106 6.13 -18.23 12.72
N TRP A 107 5.72 -19.26 11.98
CA TRP A 107 6.41 -20.55 11.93
C TRP A 107 6.22 -21.24 10.58
N PRO A 108 7.10 -22.19 10.21
CA PRO A 108 6.97 -22.92 8.95
C PRO A 108 5.57 -23.52 8.78
N GLY A 109 4.89 -23.16 7.68
CA GLY A 109 3.52 -23.59 7.39
C GLY A 109 2.40 -22.68 7.92
N ASN A 110 2.69 -21.70 8.78
CA ASN A 110 1.70 -20.69 9.19
C ASN A 110 2.31 -19.29 9.30
N PHE A 111 1.90 -18.42 8.38
CA PHE A 111 2.23 -17.00 8.35
C PHE A 111 0.95 -16.17 8.27
N THR A 112 0.11 -16.31 9.31
CA THR A 112 -1.15 -15.56 9.46
C THR A 112 -1.10 -14.70 10.72
N PHE A 113 -2.06 -13.82 10.90
CA PHE A 113 -2.25 -13.12 12.17
C PHE A 113 -3.74 -12.96 12.46
N ASN A 114 -4.10 -13.10 13.74
CA ASN A 114 -5.41 -12.74 14.24
C ASN A 114 -5.37 -11.26 14.65
N GLY A 115 -6.29 -10.47 14.13
CA GLY A 115 -6.49 -9.07 14.48
C GLY A 115 -7.82 -8.85 15.19
N GLU A 116 -7.80 -8.01 16.21
CA GLU A 116 -8.99 -7.43 16.83
C GLU A 116 -8.81 -5.92 16.95
N VAL A 117 -9.87 -5.15 16.72
CA VAL A 117 -9.84 -3.70 16.85
C VAL A 117 -11.14 -3.15 17.40
N ASN A 118 -11.05 -2.26 18.39
CA ASN A 118 -12.11 -1.31 18.72
C ASN A 118 -11.79 0.01 18.01
N ILE A 119 -12.74 0.53 17.22
CA ILE A 119 -12.64 1.82 16.54
C ILE A 119 -13.67 2.75 17.17
N TYR A 120 -13.20 3.78 17.84
CA TYR A 120 -14.02 4.87 18.37
C TYR A 120 -14.23 5.87 17.25
N VAL A 121 -15.48 6.18 16.94
CA VAL A 121 -15.85 7.06 15.83
C VAL A 121 -16.85 8.13 16.24
N ASN A 122 -16.58 9.36 15.84
CA ASN A 122 -17.47 10.51 16.00
C ASN A 122 -18.33 10.64 14.73
N VAL A 123 -19.65 10.64 14.89
CA VAL A 123 -20.59 10.81 13.79
C VAL A 123 -20.87 12.29 13.59
N THR A 124 -20.57 12.82 12.42
CA THR A 124 -20.70 14.24 12.08
C THR A 124 -22.01 14.56 11.34
N LYS A 125 -22.64 13.53 10.76
CA LYS A 125 -23.90 13.60 10.03
C LYS A 125 -24.65 12.30 10.20
N ASP A 126 -25.96 12.40 10.42
CA ASP A 126 -26.86 11.25 10.54
C ASP A 126 -26.64 10.24 9.40
N THR A 127 -26.41 8.97 9.76
CA THR A 127 -26.07 7.92 8.81
C THR A 127 -26.54 6.54 9.26
N LYS A 128 -26.80 5.65 8.30
CA LYS A 128 -26.99 4.19 8.52
C LYS A 128 -25.87 3.35 7.91
N ASN A 129 -24.76 4.00 7.56
CA ASN A 129 -23.62 3.42 6.87
C ASN A 129 -22.32 3.90 7.52
N ILE A 130 -21.50 2.95 7.92
CA ILE A 130 -20.09 3.13 8.27
C ILE A 130 -19.28 2.49 7.14
N THR A 131 -18.42 3.27 6.49
CA THR A 131 -17.52 2.78 5.44
C THR A 131 -16.08 3.01 5.89
N LEU A 132 -15.25 1.99 5.80
CA LEU A 132 -13.83 2.00 6.20
C LEU A 132 -12.99 1.21 5.19
N HIS A 133 -11.67 1.39 5.19
CA HIS A 133 -10.79 0.61 4.31
C HIS A 133 -10.50 -0.77 4.88
N ALA A 134 -10.58 -1.80 4.03
CA ALA A 134 -10.11 -3.14 4.34
C ALA A 134 -9.56 -3.81 3.07
N THR A 135 -8.32 -4.29 3.14
CA THR A 135 -7.66 -5.06 2.07
C THR A 135 -6.93 -6.23 2.70
N ASP A 136 -6.81 -7.34 1.95
CA ASP A 136 -5.96 -8.50 2.27
C ASP A 136 -6.21 -9.15 3.66
N MET A 137 -7.43 -8.97 4.19
CA MET A 137 -7.89 -9.51 5.47
C MET A 137 -9.31 -10.08 5.37
N LYS A 138 -9.57 -11.12 6.15
CA LYS A 138 -10.88 -11.78 6.28
C LYS A 138 -11.55 -11.30 7.57
N ILE A 139 -12.49 -10.37 7.47
CA ILE A 139 -13.29 -9.88 8.60
C ILE A 139 -14.35 -10.93 8.97
N ASN A 140 -14.50 -11.22 10.26
CA ASN A 140 -15.57 -12.06 10.78
C ASN A 140 -16.82 -11.22 11.03
N TYR A 141 -17.74 -11.24 10.06
CA TYR A 141 -18.98 -10.47 10.13
C TYR A 141 -19.85 -10.82 11.34
N GLN A 142 -19.84 -12.08 11.81
CA GLN A 142 -20.62 -12.53 12.98
C GLN A 142 -20.05 -12.02 14.31
N ALA A 143 -18.75 -11.73 14.37
CA ALA A 143 -18.10 -11.14 15.53
C ALA A 143 -18.15 -9.61 15.54
N THR A 144 -18.63 -8.98 14.46
CA THR A 144 -18.66 -7.51 14.33
C THR A 144 -19.79 -6.94 15.18
N THR A 145 -19.48 -5.95 16.02
CA THR A 145 -20.48 -5.31 16.90
C THR A 145 -20.36 -3.79 16.88
N LEU A 146 -21.47 -3.12 17.17
CA LEU A 146 -21.56 -1.67 17.23
C LEU A 146 -22.33 -1.23 18.48
N LYS A 147 -21.77 -0.30 19.25
CA LYS A 147 -22.41 0.30 20.42
C LYS A 147 -22.18 1.81 20.46
N GLU A 148 -23.11 2.53 21.08
CA GLU A 148 -22.92 3.95 21.44
C GLU A 148 -21.88 4.06 22.57
N HIS A 149 -20.94 4.98 22.44
CA HIS A 149 -19.98 5.31 23.49
C HIS A 149 -20.56 6.43 24.36
N HIS A 150 -20.62 6.21 25.66
CA HIS A 150 -21.12 7.20 26.61
C HIS A 150 -20.24 7.19 27.86
N SER A 151 -19.47 8.27 28.08
CA SER A 151 -18.48 8.33 29.16
C SER A 151 -19.09 8.16 30.57
N ASN A 152 -20.39 8.47 30.72
CA ASN A 152 -21.08 8.54 32.01
C ASN A 152 -22.23 7.51 32.17
N SER A 153 -22.25 6.41 31.39
CA SER A 153 -23.30 5.37 31.52
C SER A 153 -22.72 3.96 31.52
N ASN A 154 -23.13 3.16 32.51
CA ASN A 154 -22.78 1.74 32.60
C ASN A 154 -23.61 0.85 31.64
N THR A 155 -24.63 1.40 30.98
CA THR A 155 -25.50 0.64 30.07
C THR A 155 -25.13 0.93 28.62
N ALA A 156 -24.52 -0.05 27.94
CA ALA A 156 -24.20 0.05 26.52
C ALA A 156 -25.45 -0.16 25.64
N LYS A 157 -25.80 0.86 24.84
CA LYS A 157 -26.80 0.73 23.77
C LYS A 157 -26.14 0.11 22.54
N TRP A 158 -26.52 -1.12 22.22
CA TRP A 158 -26.07 -1.85 21.02
C TRP A 158 -26.95 -1.49 19.81
N TYR A 159 -26.36 -1.49 18.62
CA TYR A 159 -27.01 -1.16 17.36
C TYR A 159 -27.02 -2.38 16.43
N LYS A 160 -28.15 -2.63 15.78
CA LYS A 160 -28.31 -3.82 14.95
C LYS A 160 -27.67 -3.62 13.58
N ILE A 161 -26.62 -4.40 13.31
CA ILE A 161 -26.04 -4.52 11.97
C ILE A 161 -26.97 -5.38 11.12
N ILE A 162 -27.35 -4.88 9.95
CA ILE A 162 -28.27 -5.56 9.02
C ILE A 162 -27.56 -6.15 7.80
N ASP A 163 -26.38 -5.62 7.45
CA ASP A 163 -25.67 -5.96 6.23
C ASP A 163 -24.19 -5.54 6.35
N GLN A 164 -23.30 -6.34 5.75
CA GLN A 164 -21.85 -6.15 5.72
C GLN A 164 -21.34 -6.58 4.34
N THR A 165 -20.71 -5.67 3.61
CA THR A 165 -20.23 -5.91 2.24
C THR A 165 -18.83 -5.36 2.02
N ASN A 166 -18.14 -5.89 1.01
CA ASN A 166 -16.82 -5.42 0.58
C ASN A 166 -16.91 -4.87 -0.85
N ASP A 167 -16.41 -3.67 -1.08
CA ASP A 167 -16.16 -3.11 -2.41
C ASP A 167 -14.67 -3.28 -2.71
N THR A 168 -14.34 -4.30 -3.51
CA THR A 168 -12.96 -4.64 -3.86
C THR A 168 -12.29 -3.60 -4.77
N ALA A 169 -13.07 -2.85 -5.56
CA ALA A 169 -12.55 -1.82 -6.45
C ALA A 169 -12.14 -0.55 -5.70
N ARG A 170 -12.79 -0.26 -4.57
CA ARG A 170 -12.46 0.85 -3.66
C ARG A 170 -11.67 0.43 -2.41
N GLN A 171 -11.46 -0.87 -2.22
CA GLN A 171 -10.92 -1.46 -0.98
C GLN A 171 -11.71 -1.02 0.26
N PHE A 172 -13.05 -0.95 0.15
CA PHE A 172 -13.92 -0.60 1.26
C PHE A 172 -14.54 -1.84 1.90
N HIS A 173 -14.71 -1.78 3.21
CA HIS A 173 -15.67 -2.56 3.97
C HIS A 173 -16.81 -1.64 4.42
N ILE A 174 -18.04 -2.07 4.21
CA ILE A 174 -19.27 -1.28 4.38
C ILE A 174 -20.16 -2.00 5.39
N ILE A 175 -20.45 -1.35 6.51
CA ILE A 175 -21.31 -1.84 7.59
C ILE A 175 -22.59 -1.02 7.60
N ARG A 176 -23.74 -1.67 7.49
CA ARG A 176 -25.06 -1.00 7.51
C ARG A 176 -25.85 -1.35 8.76
N THR A 177 -26.50 -0.34 9.34
CA THR A 177 -27.28 -0.44 10.59
C THR A 177 -28.78 -0.35 10.33
N ALA A 178 -29.59 -0.95 11.21
CA ALA A 178 -31.04 -0.79 11.19
C ALA A 178 -31.42 0.63 11.66
N GLU A 179 -30.85 1.05 12.78
CA GLU A 179 -31.04 2.36 13.38
C GLU A 179 -30.12 3.42 12.75
N THR A 180 -30.51 4.69 12.85
CA THR A 180 -29.66 5.82 12.46
C THR A 180 -28.63 6.06 13.56
N LEU A 181 -27.37 6.25 13.16
CA LEU A 181 -26.31 6.80 13.98
C LEU A 181 -26.44 8.33 13.92
N GLU A 182 -26.59 8.97 15.07
CA GLU A 182 -26.97 10.39 15.19
C GLU A 182 -25.72 11.29 15.20
N ALA A 183 -25.82 12.45 14.55
CA ALA A 183 -24.75 13.45 14.57
C ALA A 183 -24.44 13.97 15.99
N GLY A 184 -23.16 14.22 16.26
CA GLY A 184 -22.67 14.66 17.57
C GLY A 184 -22.43 13.54 18.57
N LYS A 185 -22.74 12.28 18.24
CA LYS A 185 -22.49 11.12 19.10
C LYS A 185 -21.23 10.35 18.72
N GLN A 186 -20.65 9.68 19.72
CA GLN A 186 -19.54 8.74 19.54
C GLN A 186 -20.03 7.29 19.62
N TYR A 187 -19.41 6.41 18.83
CA TYR A 187 -19.72 4.98 18.75
C TYR A 187 -18.44 4.15 18.79
N VAL A 188 -18.52 2.90 19.24
CA VAL A 188 -17.42 1.93 19.17
C VAL A 188 -17.82 0.79 18.22
N ILE A 189 -17.04 0.63 17.15
CA ILE A 189 -17.10 -0.50 16.23
C ILE A 189 -16.07 -1.52 16.70
N TYR A 190 -16.47 -2.76 16.97
CA TYR A 190 -15.53 -3.86 17.18
C TYR A 190 -15.48 -4.75 15.93
N LEU A 191 -14.27 -5.02 15.45
CA LEU A 191 -13.99 -5.95 14.35
C LEU A 191 -12.99 -7.02 14.79
N LYS A 192 -13.21 -8.25 14.33
CA LYS A 192 -12.27 -9.36 14.43
C LYS A 192 -11.96 -9.89 13.04
N TYR A 193 -10.69 -10.09 12.72
CA TYR A 193 -10.23 -10.43 11.38
C TYR A 193 -8.99 -11.34 11.38
N VAL A 194 -8.75 -12.01 10.26
CA VAL A 194 -7.53 -12.80 10.01
C VAL A 194 -6.84 -12.26 8.77
N GLY A 195 -5.55 -11.93 8.88
CA GLY A 195 -4.71 -11.53 7.76
C GLY A 195 -3.57 -12.52 7.51
N TYR A 196 -2.85 -12.32 6.40
CA TYR A 196 -1.67 -13.10 6.02
C TYR A 196 -0.42 -12.21 6.08
N LEU A 197 0.64 -12.70 6.72
CA LEU A 197 1.96 -12.07 6.70
C LEU A 197 2.62 -12.38 5.36
N ASN A 198 2.35 -11.53 4.37
CA ASN A 198 2.88 -11.65 3.01
C ASN A 198 4.39 -11.40 2.94
N ASP A 199 5.02 -11.65 1.79
CA ASP A 199 6.43 -11.39 1.49
C ASP A 199 6.62 -10.33 0.38
N TYR A 200 5.57 -9.55 0.08
CA TYR A 200 5.59 -8.46 -0.92
C TYR A 200 6.10 -7.12 -0.37
N LEU A 201 6.61 -7.09 0.87
CA LEU A 201 7.07 -5.89 1.58
C LEU A 201 5.99 -4.79 1.71
N GLN A 202 4.71 -5.18 1.75
CA GLN A 202 3.56 -4.27 1.83
C GLN A 202 2.64 -4.64 3.00
N GLY A 203 2.12 -3.63 3.72
CA GLY A 203 1.20 -3.84 4.84
C GLY A 203 1.90 -4.51 6.03
N PHE A 204 1.25 -5.50 6.65
CA PHE A 204 1.88 -6.34 7.68
C PHE A 204 2.46 -7.59 7.02
N TYR A 205 3.79 -7.65 6.91
CA TYR A 205 4.54 -8.63 6.13
C TYR A 205 5.55 -9.40 7.01
N ARG A 206 6.05 -10.53 6.51
CA ARG A 206 7.15 -11.31 7.11
C ARG A 206 8.47 -10.98 6.44
N SER A 207 9.56 -11.06 7.20
CA SER A 207 10.93 -11.04 6.70
C SER A 207 11.70 -12.20 7.33
N SER A 208 12.83 -12.58 6.74
CA SER A 208 13.67 -13.70 7.21
C SER A 208 15.15 -13.35 7.12
N TYR A 209 15.96 -13.96 7.99
CA TYR A 209 17.41 -13.77 8.05
C TYR A 209 18.14 -15.10 8.23
N THR A 210 19.43 -15.13 7.89
CA THR A 210 20.26 -16.35 7.98
C THR A 210 21.18 -16.32 9.20
N VAL A 211 21.18 -17.40 9.97
CA VAL A 211 22.12 -17.64 11.08
C VAL A 211 22.84 -18.96 10.81
N GLY A 212 24.11 -18.89 10.40
CA GLY A 212 24.81 -20.03 9.82
C GLY A 212 24.05 -20.55 8.59
N ASN A 213 23.79 -21.86 8.54
CA ASN A 213 23.02 -22.50 7.46
C ASN A 213 21.50 -22.58 7.73
N GLN A 214 20.98 -21.86 8.73
CA GLN A 214 19.55 -21.83 9.05
C GLN A 214 18.91 -20.50 8.64
N THR A 215 17.76 -20.55 7.97
CA THR A 215 16.88 -19.39 7.78
C THR A 215 15.93 -19.27 8.98
N ARG A 216 15.72 -18.06 9.48
CA ARG A 216 14.89 -17.74 10.65
C ARG A 216 13.98 -16.54 10.34
#